data_AF-A0A6M0AXE8-F1
#
_entry.id   AF-A0A6M0AXE8-F1
#
_cell.length_a   1.000
_cell.length_b   1.000
_cell.length_c   1.000
_cell.angle_alpha   90.00
_cell.angle_beta   90.00
_cell.angle_gamma   90.00
#
_symmetry.space_group_name_H-M   'P 1'
#
loop_
_entity.id
_entity.type
_entity.pdbx_description
1 polymer ?
#
loop_
_entity_poly.entity_id
_entity_poly.type
_entity_poly.pdbx_seq_one_letter_code
_entity_poly.pdbx_strand_id
1 'polypeptide(L)'
;VPLVKRRITGQVAGNVGAYGNVGAVAYLTIFSLLPAGDVGNRIFFQMLGVSALIVAFLCFLVLKEPKGSFADLHEGEEQYATAASPAAAMETGDLMN
;
A
#
# COMPACT_ATOMS: atom_id res chain seq x y z
N VAL A 1 3.54 -3.27 -22.68
CA VAL A 1 4.74 -3.69 -21.90
C VAL A 1 4.42 -4.92 -21.05
N PRO A 2 4.66 -6.15 -21.53
CA PRO A 2 4.30 -7.39 -20.84
C PRO A 2 5.49 -7.99 -20.08
N LEU A 3 6.19 -7.20 -19.26
CA LEU A 3 7.35 -7.64 -18.49
C LEU A 3 7.20 -7.49 -16.96
N VAL A 4 5.97 -7.33 -16.47
CA VAL A 4 5.64 -7.67 -15.08
C VAL A 4 4.74 -8.89 -15.12
N LYS A 5 5.26 -10.03 -14.66
CA LYS A 5 4.49 -11.27 -14.51
C LYS A 5 3.32 -10.97 -13.56
N ARG A 6 2.11 -10.73 -14.07
CA ARG A 6 0.89 -10.40 -13.30
C ARG A 6 0.64 -11.33 -12.09
N ARG A 7 1.15 -12.57 -12.16
CA ARG A 7 1.11 -13.53 -11.05
C ARG A 7 1.88 -13.10 -9.79
N ILE A 8 2.98 -12.35 -9.92
CA ILE A 8 3.88 -12.05 -8.79
C ILE A 8 3.24 -11.01 -7.87
N THR A 9 2.63 -9.96 -8.43
CA THR A 9 1.81 -9.01 -7.65
C THR A 9 0.63 -9.71 -6.98
N GLY A 10 -0.02 -10.68 -7.66
CA GLY A 10 -1.08 -11.50 -7.07
C GLY A 10 -0.61 -12.41 -5.94
N GLN A 11 0.58 -13.01 -6.05
CA GLN A 11 1.17 -13.84 -5.00
C GLN A 11 1.60 -13.02 -3.77
N VAL A 12 2.16 -11.82 -3.97
CA VAL A 12 2.51 -10.92 -2.88
C VAL A 12 1.24 -10.42 -2.17
N ALA A 13 0.23 -9.99 -2.93
CA ALA A 13 -1.06 -9.60 -2.36
C ALA A 13 -1.74 -10.76 -1.61
N GLY A 14 -1.68 -11.99 -2.16
CA GLY A 14 -2.23 -13.19 -1.53
C GLY A 14 -1.53 -13.54 -0.22
N ASN A 15 -0.19 -13.49 -0.18
CA ASN A 15 0.57 -13.76 1.04
C ASN A 15 0.30 -12.72 2.12
N VAL A 16 0.27 -11.43 1.78
CA VAL A 16 -0.08 -10.36 2.74
C VAL A 16 -1.49 -10.56 3.30
N GLY A 17 -2.45 -10.92 2.45
CA GLY A 17 -3.82 -11.22 2.88
C GLY A 17 -3.90 -12.41 3.84
N ALA A 18 -3.13 -13.47 3.58
CA ALA A 18 -3.08 -14.64 4.46
C ALA A 18 -2.54 -14.29 5.85
N TYR A 19 -1.42 -13.54 5.94
CA TYR A 19 -0.88 -13.08 7.22
C TYR A 19 -1.82 -12.12 7.95
N GLY A 20 -2.57 -11.29 7.22
CA GLY A 20 -3.61 -10.43 7.80
C GLY A 20 -4.73 -11.23 8.49
N ASN A 21 -5.20 -12.31 7.85
CA ASN A 21 -6.22 -13.18 8.44
C ASN A 21 -5.70 -13.90 9.69
N VAL A 22 -4.49 -14.47 9.64
CA VAL A 22 -3.88 -15.13 10.80
C VAL A 22 -3.68 -14.15 11.97
N GLY A 23 -3.26 -12.92 11.67
CA GLY A 23 -3.13 -11.86 12.67
C GLY A 23 -4.47 -11.52 13.34
N ALA A 24 -5.55 -11.40 12.55
CA ALA A 24 -6.88 -11.11 13.08
C ALA A 24 -7.36 -12.20 14.05
N VAL A 25 -7.21 -13.48 13.67
CA VAL A 25 -7.56 -14.61 14.55
C VAL A 25 -6.71 -14.59 15.82
N ALA A 26 -5.39 -14.34 15.72
CA ALA A 26 -4.51 -14.26 16.89
C ALA A 26 -4.93 -13.13 17.86
N TYR A 27 -5.23 -11.94 17.35
CA TYR A 27 -5.71 -10.83 18.19
C TYR A 27 -7.06 -11.14 18.84
N LEU A 28 -7.96 -11.80 18.12
CA LEU A 28 -9.24 -12.24 18.68
C LEU A 28 -9.06 -13.31 19.76
N THR A 29 -8.14 -14.26 19.57
CA THR A 29 -7.80 -15.24 20.59
C THR A 29 -7.25 -14.55 21.85
N ILE A 30 -6.37 -13.58 21.69
CA ILE A 30 -5.84 -12.82 22.83
C ILE A 30 -6.97 -12.05 23.53
N PHE A 31 -7.85 -11.38 22.78
CA PHE A 31 -9.02 -10.70 23.33
C PHE A 31 -9.93 -11.66 24.10
N SER A 32 -10.12 -12.89 23.61
CA SER A 32 -10.92 -13.92 24.27
C SER A 32 -10.31 -14.40 25.59
N LEU A 33 -9.02 -14.22 25.82
CA LEU A 33 -8.33 -14.59 27.06
C LEU A 33 -8.28 -13.44 28.07
N LEU A 34 -8.69 -12.22 27.69
CA LEU A 34 -8.71 -11.07 28.58
C LEU A 34 -9.93 -11.07 29.51
N PRO A 35 -9.84 -10.44 30.71
CA PRO A 35 -10.98 -10.31 31.62
C PRO A 35 -12.15 -9.57 30.96
N ALA A 36 -13.36 -10.12 31.09
CA ALA A 36 -14.56 -9.52 30.56
C ALA A 36 -14.87 -8.16 31.24
N GLY A 37 -15.26 -7.17 30.44
CA GLY A 37 -15.64 -5.83 30.89
C GLY A 37 -14.76 -4.71 30.34
N ASP A 38 -14.92 -3.51 30.88
CA ASP A 38 -14.23 -2.30 30.41
C ASP A 38 -12.70 -2.39 30.53
N VAL A 39 -12.20 -3.17 31.50
CA VAL A 39 -10.77 -3.43 31.69
C VAL A 39 -10.18 -4.22 30.52
N GLY A 40 -10.90 -5.22 30.00
CA GLY A 40 -10.48 -6.01 28.84
C GLY A 40 -10.39 -5.18 27.56
N ASN A 41 -11.39 -4.32 27.31
CA ASN A 41 -11.39 -3.42 26.17
C ASN A 41 -10.20 -2.45 26.21
N ARG A 42 -9.92 -1.84 27.37
CA ARG A 42 -8.79 -0.92 27.56
C ARG A 42 -7.46 -1.60 27.25
N ILE A 43 -7.22 -2.79 27.80
CA ILE A 43 -5.97 -3.54 27.59
C ILE A 43 -5.84 -3.98 26.12
N PHE A 44 -6.94 -4.39 25.49
CA PHE A 44 -6.93 -4.79 24.08
C PHE A 44 -6.56 -3.64 23.15
N PHE A 45 -7.21 -2.48 23.30
CA PHE A 45 -6.89 -1.30 22.47
C PHE A 45 -5.48 -0.76 22.75
N GLN A 46 -5.02 -0.80 24.01
CA GLN A 46 -3.65 -0.42 24.35
C GLN A 46 -2.63 -1.37 23.72
N MET A 47 -2.91 -2.67 23.72
CA MET A 47 -2.06 -3.68 23.07
C MET A 47 -1.99 -3.48 21.55
N LEU A 48 -3.13 -3.24 20.89
CA LEU A 48 -3.17 -2.88 19.46
C LEU A 48 -2.42 -1.58 19.17
N GLY A 49 -2.54 -0.57 20.03
CA GLY A 49 -1.82 0.69 19.87
C GLY A 49 -0.32 0.51 20.00
N VAL A 50 0.15 -0.22 21.02
CA VAL A 50 1.58 -0.50 21.22
C VAL A 50 2.14 -1.37 20.09
N SER A 51 1.41 -2.39 19.63
CA SER A 51 1.86 -3.22 18.51
C SER A 51 1.96 -2.42 17.21
N ALA A 52 0.99 -1.53 16.95
CA ALA A 52 1.04 -0.61 15.81
C ALA A 52 2.22 0.37 15.90
N LEU A 53 2.52 0.91 17.09
CA LEU A 53 3.68 1.79 17.28
C LEU A 53 5.00 1.05 17.08
N ILE A 54 5.12 -0.19 17.57
CA ILE A 54 6.32 -1.01 17.34
C ILE A 54 6.49 -1.28 15.84
N VAL A 55 5.43 -1.70 15.15
CA VAL A 55 5.49 -1.94 13.70
C VAL A 55 5.78 -0.65 12.95
N ALA A 56 5.18 0.49 13.32
CA ALA A 56 5.45 1.78 12.70
C ALA A 56 6.91 2.22 12.92
N PHE A 57 7.48 1.99 14.11
CA PHE A 57 8.87 2.30 14.41
C PHE A 57 9.84 1.36 13.69
N LEU A 58 9.53 0.06 13.62
CA LEU A 58 10.26 -0.90 12.81
C LEU A 58 10.20 -0.50 11.34
N CYS A 59 9.02 -0.16 10.83
CA CYS A 59 8.88 0.39 9.48
C CYS A 59 9.72 1.65 9.32
N PHE A 60 9.71 2.58 10.27
CA PHE A 60 10.52 3.80 10.19
C PHE A 60 12.04 3.54 10.19
N LEU A 61 12.52 2.58 10.98
CA LEU A 61 13.94 2.22 11.05
C LEU A 61 14.39 1.31 9.89
N VAL A 62 13.52 0.38 9.46
CA VAL A 62 13.79 -0.63 8.43
C VAL A 62 13.50 -0.10 7.03
N LEU A 63 12.50 0.78 6.86
CA LEU A 63 12.33 1.65 5.67
C LEU A 63 13.29 2.84 5.75
N LYS A 64 14.55 2.60 6.13
CA LYS A 64 15.64 3.49 5.77
C LYS A 64 15.68 3.47 4.25
N GLU A 65 15.31 4.59 3.63
CA GLU A 65 15.21 4.77 2.18
C GLU A 65 16.21 3.87 1.45
N PRO A 66 15.75 2.85 0.71
CA PRO A 66 16.64 1.99 -0.04
C PRO A 66 17.37 2.89 -1.04
N LYS A 67 18.61 3.27 -0.70
CA LYS A 67 19.56 3.93 -1.60
C LYS A 67 19.77 2.98 -2.78
N GLY A 68 18.98 3.17 -3.83
CA GLY A 68 18.94 2.30 -5.00
C GLY A 68 17.55 1.96 -5.55
N SER A 69 16.42 2.30 -4.90
CA SER A 69 15.09 1.97 -5.46
C SER A 69 14.59 2.94 -6.56
N PHE A 70 15.38 3.95 -6.92
CA PHE A 70 15.18 4.82 -8.09
C PHE A 70 16.44 4.87 -8.98
N ALA A 71 17.27 3.83 -8.99
CA ALA A 71 18.51 3.88 -9.74
C ALA A 71 18.47 3.29 -11.15
N ASP A 72 17.40 2.62 -11.61
CA ASP A 72 17.43 2.05 -12.99
C ASP A 72 16.07 1.72 -13.63
N LEU A 73 14.99 2.46 -13.33
CA LEU A 73 13.73 2.34 -14.10
C LEU A 73 13.08 3.70 -14.36
N HIS A 74 13.86 4.63 -14.91
CA HIS A 74 13.35 5.76 -15.70
C HIS A 74 13.40 5.40 -17.19
N GLU A 75 12.57 4.46 -17.63
CA GLU A 75 12.23 4.30 -19.05
C GLU A 75 10.72 4.05 -19.16
N GLY A 76 9.92 5.12 -19.23
CA GLY A 76 8.55 5.01 -19.72
C GLY A 76 7.49 5.97 -19.19
N GLU A 77 7.77 6.77 -18.15
CA GLU A 77 6.73 7.67 -17.57
C GLU A 77 6.72 9.09 -18.15
N GLU A 78 7.43 9.36 -19.26
CA GLU A 78 7.32 10.65 -19.96
C GLU A 78 6.22 10.69 -21.02
N GLN A 79 5.57 9.57 -21.34
CA GLN A 79 4.68 9.50 -22.52
C GLN A 79 3.17 9.62 -22.26
N TYR A 80 2.74 9.75 -21.00
CA TYR A 80 1.30 9.89 -20.68
C TYR A 80 0.85 11.30 -20.27
N ALA A 81 1.76 12.24 -20.05
CA ALA A 81 1.39 13.64 -19.80
C ALA A 81 1.07 14.42 -21.10
N THR A 82 1.51 13.93 -22.27
CA THR A 82 1.34 14.60 -23.57
C THR A 82 0.28 13.96 -24.49
N ALA A 83 -0.61 13.12 -23.96
CA ALA A 83 -1.68 12.47 -24.74
C ALA A 83 -3.09 12.71 -24.18
N ALA A 84 -3.22 13.51 -23.11
CA ALA A 84 -4.48 13.72 -22.40
C ALA A 84 -5.07 15.13 -22.58
N SER A 85 -4.96 15.73 -23.78
CA SER A 85 -5.91 16.77 -24.20
C SER A 85 -6.05 16.83 -25.73
N PRO A 86 -6.98 16.06 -26.32
CA PRO A 86 -7.45 16.29 -27.68
C PRO A 86 -8.50 17.42 -27.78
N ALA A 87 -8.62 18.31 -26.78
CA ALA A 87 -9.65 19.34 -26.74
C ALA A 87 -9.21 20.74 -27.21
N ALA A 88 -7.92 20.96 -27.47
CA ALA A 88 -7.39 22.29 -27.86
C ALA A 88 -7.11 22.45 -29.38
N ALA A 89 -7.40 21.43 -30.20
CA ALA A 89 -7.14 21.47 -31.65
C ALA A 89 -8.40 21.74 -32.50
N MET A 90 -9.55 22.02 -31.90
CA MET A 90 -10.84 22.16 -32.60
C MET A 90 -11.33 23.62 -32.75
N GLU A 91 -10.47 24.63 -32.55
CA GLU A 91 -10.89 26.05 -32.69
C GLU A 91 -10.02 26.89 -33.65
N THR A 92 -9.16 26.30 -34.47
CA THR A 92 -8.30 27.09 -35.38
C THR A 92 -8.26 26.60 -36.83
N GLY A 93 -9.01 25.53 -37.16
CA GLY A 93 -9.02 24.95 -38.50
C GLY A 93 -10.08 25.52 -39.47
N ASP A 94 -11.08 26.25 -38.99
CA ASP A 94 -12.28 26.60 -39.77
C ASP A 94 -12.32 28.08 -40.23
N LEU A 95 -11.14 28.72 -40.36
CA LEU A 95 -11.02 30.13 -40.72
C LEU A 95 -10.05 30.43 -41.86
N MET A 96 -9.53 29.43 -42.59
CA MET A 96 -8.55 29.70 -43.64
C MET A 96 -8.51 28.80 -44.90
N ASN A 97 -9.59 28.10 -45.26
CA ASN A 97 -9.82 27.70 -46.67
C ASN A 97 -11.21 27.12 -46.92
#